data_AF-A0A534I3F3-F1
#
_entry.id   AF-A0A534I3F3-F1
#
_cell.length_a   1.000
_cell.length_b   1.000
_cell.length_c   1.000
_cell.angle_alpha   90.00
_cell.angle_beta   90.00
_cell.angle_gamma   90.00
#
_symmetry.space_group_name_H-M   'P 1'
#
loop_
_entity.id
_entity.type
_entity.pdbx_description
1 polymer ?
#
loop_
_entity_poly.entity_id
_entity_poly.type
_entity_poly.pdbx_seq_one_letter_code
_entity_poly.pdbx_strand_id
1 'polypeptide(L)'
;MAGPRPLRGRRLAAPFQPPVSRLGRHKARDGRGRALGGEVGSLVAHRERDPRRGRLPGPRRVRPGPRCGRCPQDARPEGGDGPSEAAAPRLVPVRTGRRHVPGDPARRGRRSLLLGFRRAAPREGGEGAAGGRARCRADLSRRFPSFRRAVPRTGGRVNLPDRTALESGAVLVSNALPSNPFVAFRGSVPAGVAAEGEAHGVAEFTARLLLSGTRRRSAAKLSDRLEGIGATLEFHNGEELLNFHGRCTRETLRETMGLLVECLSEPTFPPREIDRVRGELRNDLRIEADDTHARASRELGSLVFPKDHPYGRDPKGGEARVRQIRRSDLVSFHEEHVGPEALILSIVGDVDRKLIDRSVAEPLSRLKAEGSTVPVIPPPPPHKRRRVSIPMPHKAQVDIAIGAPAVSRRHEDFYALNLANLLFGRIGLYGRLGRNLRDEQGLAYYAYSSLEPRTAAGMWSLAAGVNPQNLAKALTSIRKELERLRSDPFSSEEIRDGKDNQVGSLIVSLERNAEVASELHRMEYYGLGMGFLEQYADIVHGISEGRVRDLAAKYFTPDDSSVVVAGPVGRAPPAW
;
A
#
# COMPACT_ATOMS: atom_id res chain seq x y z
N MET A 1 -41.62 -31.17 -0.86
CA MET A 1 -40.86 -30.59 0.27
C MET A 1 -39.51 -31.29 0.35
N ALA A 2 -38.40 -30.55 0.34
CA ALA A 2 -37.07 -31.07 0.65
C ALA A 2 -36.27 -29.92 1.27
N GLY A 3 -35.90 -30.04 2.55
CA GLY A 3 -35.24 -28.95 3.28
C GLY A 3 -33.76 -28.81 2.88
N PRO A 4 -33.19 -27.58 2.88
CA PRO A 4 -31.78 -27.38 2.61
C PRO A 4 -30.93 -27.94 3.76
N ARG A 5 -29.87 -28.69 3.41
CA ARG A 5 -28.89 -29.19 4.38
C ARG A 5 -27.99 -28.03 4.85
N PRO A 6 -27.61 -27.97 6.14
CA PRO A 6 -26.68 -26.95 6.63
C PRO A 6 -25.28 -27.16 6.04
N LEU A 7 -24.72 -26.10 5.45
CA LEU A 7 -23.35 -26.09 4.97
C LEU A 7 -22.39 -26.07 6.17
N ARG A 8 -21.57 -27.12 6.33
CA ARG A 8 -20.49 -27.12 7.34
C ARG A 8 -19.44 -26.08 6.95
N GLY A 9 -19.03 -25.26 7.92
CA GLY A 9 -18.12 -24.13 7.73
C GLY A 9 -16.86 -24.47 6.91
N ARG A 10 -16.57 -23.64 5.92
CA ARG A 10 -15.36 -23.74 5.10
C ARG A 10 -14.14 -23.40 5.95
N ARG A 11 -13.22 -24.35 6.10
CA ARG A 11 -11.92 -24.07 6.73
C ARG A 11 -11.15 -23.06 5.88
N LEU A 12 -10.59 -22.04 6.54
CA LEU A 12 -9.48 -21.26 5.99
C LEU A 12 -8.35 -22.22 5.56
N ALA A 13 -7.61 -21.84 4.52
CA ALA A 13 -6.69 -22.74 3.81
C ALA A 13 -5.65 -23.39 4.76
N ALA A 14 -5.22 -24.60 4.41
CA ALA A 14 -4.19 -25.33 5.17
C ALA A 14 -2.92 -24.47 5.36
N PRO A 15 -2.27 -24.56 6.55
CA PRO A 15 -1.14 -23.69 6.89
C PRO A 15 -0.05 -23.75 5.84
N PHE A 16 0.37 -22.57 5.36
CA PHE A 16 1.44 -22.44 4.40
C PHE A 16 2.76 -22.78 5.07
N GLN A 17 3.45 -23.83 4.60
CA GLN A 17 4.85 -24.02 4.93
C GLN A 17 5.67 -23.12 3.99
N PRO A 18 6.38 -22.09 4.50
CA PRO A 18 7.30 -21.34 3.67
C PRO A 18 8.42 -22.26 3.15
N PRO A 19 9.04 -21.93 2.00
CA PRO A 19 10.11 -22.74 1.41
C PRO A 19 11.40 -22.62 2.23
N VAL A 20 11.43 -23.27 3.41
CA VAL A 20 12.64 -23.46 4.19
C VAL A 20 13.48 -24.52 3.48
N SER A 21 14.64 -24.12 2.97
CA SER A 21 15.61 -25.06 2.41
C SER A 21 16.01 -26.07 3.49
N ARG A 22 15.56 -27.32 3.37
CA ARG A 22 16.02 -28.42 4.22
C ARG A 22 17.51 -28.67 3.95
N LEU A 23 18.38 -27.96 4.66
CA LEU A 23 19.80 -28.28 4.75
C LEU A 23 19.94 -29.62 5.47
N GLY A 24 19.84 -30.69 4.69
CA GLY A 24 20.03 -32.05 5.17
C GLY A 24 21.43 -32.21 5.74
N ARG A 25 21.51 -32.52 7.05
CA ARG A 25 22.74 -33.01 7.65
C ARG A 25 23.08 -34.38 7.04
N HIS A 26 23.84 -34.37 5.94
CA HIS A 26 24.43 -35.59 5.41
C HIS A 26 25.41 -36.16 6.44
N LYS A 27 24.98 -37.20 7.16
CA LYS A 27 25.91 -38.14 7.77
C LYS A 27 26.58 -38.92 6.65
N ALA A 28 27.90 -38.89 6.59
CA ALA A 28 28.66 -39.76 5.71
C ALA A 28 28.39 -41.24 6.04
N ARG A 29 28.27 -42.06 5.00
CA ARG A 29 28.44 -43.51 5.08
C ARG A 29 29.06 -44.01 3.79
N ASP A 30 30.21 -44.66 3.92
CA ASP A 30 30.85 -45.40 2.83
C ASP A 30 29.97 -46.54 2.32
N GLY A 31 30.10 -46.86 1.03
CA GLY A 31 29.39 -47.98 0.40
C GLY A 31 29.78 -48.16 -1.06
N ARG A 32 30.77 -49.02 -1.34
CA ARG A 32 31.29 -49.32 -2.69
C ARG A 32 30.22 -49.99 -3.57
N GLY A 33 30.21 -49.76 -4.90
CA GLY A 33 29.27 -50.48 -5.77
C GLY A 33 29.29 -50.25 -7.29
N ARG A 34 30.43 -50.51 -7.96
CA ARG A 34 30.60 -50.90 -9.41
C ARG A 34 29.92 -50.11 -10.56
N ALA A 35 30.66 -50.03 -11.67
CA ALA A 35 30.25 -49.42 -12.94
C ALA A 35 29.73 -50.45 -13.97
N LEU A 36 28.84 -49.98 -14.86
CA LEU A 36 28.54 -50.36 -16.26
C LEU A 36 27.71 -49.19 -16.84
N GLY A 37 27.74 -48.75 -18.10
CA GLY A 37 28.54 -49.12 -19.29
C GLY A 37 27.76 -48.81 -20.58
N GLY A 38 28.25 -47.90 -21.44
CA GLY A 38 27.71 -47.59 -22.80
C GLY A 38 26.32 -46.91 -22.87
N GLU A 39 25.86 -46.34 -24.00
CA GLU A 39 26.55 -45.92 -25.24
C GLU A 39 25.76 -44.78 -25.94
N VAL A 40 26.54 -43.88 -26.53
CA VAL A 40 26.39 -43.14 -27.82
C VAL A 40 25.08 -43.27 -28.63
N GLY A 41 24.58 -42.12 -29.12
CA GLY A 41 23.61 -42.03 -30.21
C GLY A 41 23.51 -40.61 -30.78
N SER A 42 24.15 -40.35 -31.93
CA SER A 42 24.17 -39.06 -32.65
C SER A 42 23.68 -39.20 -34.09
N LEU A 43 23.16 -38.10 -34.67
CA LEU A 43 22.90 -37.76 -36.10
C LEU A 43 21.81 -36.65 -36.10
N VAL A 44 21.89 -35.44 -36.69
CA VAL A 44 22.60 -34.81 -37.83
C VAL A 44 22.00 -35.07 -39.23
N ALA A 45 21.23 -34.09 -39.72
CA ALA A 45 21.12 -33.59 -41.13
C ALA A 45 20.13 -32.39 -41.15
N HIS A 46 20.46 -31.17 -41.61
CA HIS A 46 20.49 -30.68 -43.01
C HIS A 46 19.13 -30.79 -43.77
N ARG A 47 18.62 -29.82 -44.55
CA ARG A 47 19.27 -28.78 -45.39
C ARG A 47 18.30 -27.66 -45.91
N GLU A 48 18.80 -26.41 -45.96
CA GLU A 48 18.84 -25.39 -47.06
C GLU A 48 17.64 -24.92 -47.97
N ARG A 49 17.59 -23.55 -48.15
CA ARG A 49 17.33 -22.70 -49.36
C ARG A 49 15.91 -22.27 -49.85
N ASP A 50 15.52 -21.01 -49.54
CA ASP A 50 15.62 -19.75 -50.36
C ASP A 50 15.05 -19.68 -51.84
N PRO A 51 14.89 -18.50 -52.52
CA PRO A 51 13.77 -17.53 -52.47
C PRO A 51 13.19 -17.11 -53.86
N ARG A 52 12.27 -16.10 -53.93
CA ARG A 52 12.34 -14.88 -54.83
C ARG A 52 11.04 -14.04 -54.98
N ARG A 53 11.19 -12.69 -54.90
CA ARG A 53 10.53 -11.56 -55.67
C ARG A 53 8.98 -11.47 -55.69
N GLY A 54 8.28 -10.33 -55.79
CA GLY A 54 8.52 -8.86 -55.92
C GLY A 54 7.13 -8.15 -55.79
N ARG A 55 6.85 -6.85 -56.01
CA ARG A 55 7.53 -5.61 -56.47
C ARG A 55 6.84 -4.38 -55.79
N LEU A 56 7.36 -3.16 -56.00
CA LEU A 56 6.66 -1.86 -55.74
C LEU A 56 5.93 -1.37 -57.02
N PRO A 57 4.98 -0.41 -56.94
CA PRO A 57 5.33 1.02 -57.09
C PRO A 57 4.48 2.04 -56.27
N GLY A 58 4.99 3.26 -56.12
CA GLY A 58 4.19 4.50 -55.92
C GLY A 58 4.39 5.44 -57.11
N PRO A 59 4.23 6.78 -57.01
CA PRO A 59 3.55 7.59 -55.98
C PRO A 59 2.56 8.63 -56.60
N ARG A 60 1.77 9.37 -55.79
CA ARG A 60 1.21 10.67 -56.21
C ARG A 60 1.20 11.71 -55.08
N ARG A 61 1.71 12.91 -55.37
CA ARG A 61 1.53 14.16 -54.61
C ARG A 61 0.55 15.06 -55.37
N VAL A 62 -0.27 15.84 -54.67
CA VAL A 62 -1.00 17.00 -55.23
C VAL A 62 -0.83 18.20 -54.29
N ARG A 63 -0.81 19.41 -54.84
CA ARG A 63 -0.51 20.69 -54.17
C ARG A 63 -1.73 21.32 -53.45
N PRO A 64 -1.54 22.24 -52.49
CA PRO A 64 -2.59 23.07 -51.90
C PRO A 64 -2.74 24.45 -52.61
N GLY A 65 -3.92 25.08 -52.52
CA GLY A 65 -4.23 26.41 -53.08
C GLY A 65 -5.70 26.84 -52.83
N PRO A 66 -6.05 28.15 -52.93
CA PRO A 66 -6.34 28.90 -51.69
C PRO A 66 -7.56 29.87 -51.67
N ARG A 67 -7.90 30.33 -50.45
CA ARG A 67 -8.49 31.65 -50.06
C ARG A 67 -9.98 32.00 -50.31
N CYS A 68 -10.40 33.01 -49.53
CA CYS A 68 -11.63 33.84 -49.56
C CYS A 68 -12.92 33.23 -48.95
N GLY A 69 -13.74 33.97 -48.16
CA GLY A 69 -13.53 35.29 -47.54
C GLY A 69 -14.80 35.93 -46.95
N ARG A 70 -14.62 36.89 -46.02
CA ARG A 70 -15.55 37.94 -45.51
C ARG A 70 -16.78 37.56 -44.65
N CYS A 71 -16.94 38.32 -43.56
CA CYS A 71 -18.19 38.59 -42.82
C CYS A 71 -19.03 39.67 -43.57
N PRO A 72 -20.27 40.04 -43.16
CA PRO A 72 -20.42 40.97 -42.01
C PRO A 72 -21.72 40.87 -41.15
N GLN A 73 -21.59 41.41 -39.92
CA GLN A 73 -22.51 42.31 -39.18
C GLN A 73 -23.98 41.97 -38.78
N ASP A 74 -24.21 42.25 -37.49
CA ASP A 74 -25.30 43.00 -36.84
C ASP A 74 -26.79 42.57 -36.91
N ALA A 75 -27.37 42.35 -35.71
CA ALA A 75 -28.57 43.06 -35.23
C ALA A 75 -28.85 42.79 -33.72
N ARG A 76 -29.17 43.86 -32.96
CA ARG A 76 -29.95 43.84 -31.70
C ARG A 76 -31.26 44.62 -31.93
N PRO A 77 -32.31 44.35 -31.16
CA PRO A 77 -32.85 45.33 -30.18
C PRO A 77 -33.16 44.63 -28.81
N GLU A 78 -33.24 45.22 -27.61
CA GLU A 78 -33.96 46.41 -27.07
C GLU A 78 -35.50 46.32 -27.19
N GLY A 79 -36.35 46.48 -26.15
CA GLY A 79 -36.17 46.71 -24.70
C GLY A 79 -37.53 46.80 -23.95
N GLY A 80 -37.53 47.00 -22.61
CA GLY A 80 -38.73 47.23 -21.74
C GLY A 80 -39.42 45.96 -21.18
N ASP A 81 -39.95 45.86 -19.95
CA ASP A 81 -40.06 46.80 -18.80
C ASP A 81 -39.98 46.07 -17.43
N GLY A 82 -39.80 46.80 -16.32
CA GLY A 82 -39.52 46.29 -14.95
C GLY A 82 -40.76 45.99 -14.06
N PRO A 83 -40.69 46.03 -12.70
CA PRO A 83 -39.69 46.68 -11.84
C PRO A 83 -39.12 45.82 -10.66
N SER A 84 -38.44 46.51 -9.72
CA SER A 84 -37.52 46.03 -8.68
C SER A 84 -38.13 45.83 -7.28
N GLU A 85 -37.62 44.84 -6.52
CA GLU A 85 -37.21 44.91 -5.08
C GLU A 85 -36.65 43.52 -4.65
N ALA A 86 -35.75 43.30 -3.69
CA ALA A 86 -34.89 44.16 -2.87
C ALA A 86 -33.56 43.42 -2.55
N ALA A 87 -32.52 44.10 -2.04
CA ALA A 87 -31.18 43.53 -1.86
C ALA A 87 -30.77 43.27 -0.39
N ALA A 88 -30.24 42.07 -0.09
CA ALA A 88 -29.22 41.78 0.94
C ALA A 88 -28.96 40.26 1.08
N PRO A 89 -27.81 39.79 1.63
CA PRO A 89 -26.48 40.41 1.73
C PRO A 89 -25.36 39.54 1.10
N ARG A 90 -24.17 40.13 0.93
CA ARG A 90 -22.95 39.38 0.55
C ARG A 90 -22.41 38.59 1.76
N LEU A 91 -22.34 37.26 1.65
CA LEU A 91 -21.64 36.42 2.64
C LEU A 91 -20.13 36.36 2.36
N VAL A 92 -19.34 36.83 3.32
CA VAL A 92 -17.88 36.76 3.33
C VAL A 92 -17.44 35.34 3.73
N PRO A 93 -16.42 34.73 3.10
CA PRO A 93 -15.96 33.40 3.48
C PRO A 93 -15.34 33.39 4.89
N VAL A 94 -15.93 32.60 5.79
CA VAL A 94 -15.43 32.38 7.15
C VAL A 94 -14.13 31.58 7.11
N ARG A 95 -13.01 32.25 7.40
CA ARG A 95 -11.74 31.58 7.72
C ARG A 95 -11.82 30.96 9.11
N THR A 96 -11.86 29.63 9.21
CA THR A 96 -11.64 28.90 10.47
C THR A 96 -10.15 28.89 10.84
N GLY A 97 -9.63 30.04 11.27
CA GLY A 97 -8.31 30.14 11.85
C GLY A 97 -8.26 29.50 13.24
N ARG A 98 -7.22 28.69 13.51
CA ARG A 98 -6.91 28.20 14.87
C ARG A 98 -6.78 29.38 15.83
N ARG A 99 -7.64 29.48 16.85
CA ARG A 99 -7.48 30.46 17.92
C ARG A 99 -6.49 29.95 18.96
N HIS A 100 -5.35 30.64 19.02
CA HIS A 100 -4.45 30.68 20.15
C HIS A 100 -5.16 31.35 21.34
N VAL A 101 -5.05 30.80 22.54
CA VAL A 101 -5.64 31.38 23.76
C VAL A 101 -4.61 32.30 24.43
N PRO A 102 -4.90 33.60 24.60
CA PRO A 102 -4.05 34.51 25.36
C PRO A 102 -4.35 34.41 26.87
N GLY A 103 -3.32 34.44 27.70
CA GLY A 103 -3.43 34.62 29.15
C GLY A 103 -2.81 35.96 29.57
N ASP A 104 -3.59 36.77 30.29
CA ASP A 104 -3.20 38.09 30.84
C ASP A 104 -3.02 37.99 32.38
N PRO A 105 -2.50 38.99 33.13
CA PRO A 105 -1.36 38.72 33.98
C PRO A 105 -1.55 39.06 35.47
N ALA A 106 -0.48 38.79 36.23
CA ALA A 106 -0.13 39.40 37.51
C ALA A 106 -1.03 39.14 38.75
N ARG A 107 -0.51 38.32 39.68
CA ARG A 107 -0.24 38.80 41.06
C ARG A 107 0.88 38.02 41.77
N ARG A 108 2.01 38.73 41.96
CA ARG A 108 3.07 38.64 43.00
C ARG A 108 3.13 37.40 43.92
N GLY A 109 4.30 36.76 44.01
CA GLY A 109 4.68 36.04 45.24
C GLY A 109 5.94 35.16 45.23
N ARG A 110 7.11 35.75 45.56
CA ARG A 110 8.34 35.10 46.12
C ARG A 110 9.18 34.15 45.22
N ARG A 111 10.39 34.65 44.85
CA ARG A 111 11.76 34.08 44.98
C ARG A 111 11.99 32.57 44.68
N SER A 112 13.06 32.14 43.98
CA SER A 112 14.27 32.85 43.50
C SER A 112 15.18 31.98 42.61
N LEU A 113 16.11 32.64 41.89
CA LEU A 113 17.38 32.13 41.31
C LEU A 113 17.33 31.16 40.11
N LEU A 114 17.81 31.63 38.95
CA LEU A 114 19.12 31.22 38.41
C LEU A 114 19.59 32.16 37.28
N LEU A 115 20.91 32.19 37.05
CA LEU A 115 21.60 33.13 36.15
C LEU A 115 21.26 32.89 34.67
N GLY A 116 21.24 33.98 33.89
CA GLY A 116 21.26 33.93 32.43
C GLY A 116 22.58 34.46 31.85
N PHE A 117 22.91 34.04 30.64
CA PHE A 117 23.86 34.75 29.77
C PHE A 117 23.31 34.77 28.34
N ARG A 118 23.51 35.90 27.64
CA ARG A 118 23.06 36.10 26.26
C ARG A 118 24.14 36.81 25.45
N ARG A 119 24.36 36.29 24.24
CA ARG A 119 24.76 37.00 23.01
C ARG A 119 26.19 37.56 22.82
N ALA A 120 26.72 37.15 21.66
CA ALA A 120 27.26 37.96 20.57
C ALA A 120 28.79 38.06 20.36
N ALA A 121 29.16 37.59 19.16
CA ALA A 121 30.32 37.82 18.29
C ALA A 121 31.36 38.92 18.62
N PRO A 122 32.61 38.67 18.21
CA PRO A 122 33.55 39.70 17.74
C PRO A 122 33.95 39.53 16.26
N ARG A 123 34.58 40.57 15.72
CA ARG A 123 35.20 40.69 14.40
C ARG A 123 36.62 41.24 14.59
N GLU A 124 37.50 41.03 13.60
CA GLU A 124 38.87 41.60 13.51
C GLU A 124 39.85 41.13 14.62
N GLY A 125 41.17 41.08 14.44
CA GLY A 125 42.01 41.37 13.27
C GLY A 125 43.42 41.75 13.75
N GLY A 126 44.47 41.05 13.31
CA GLY A 126 45.85 41.33 13.76
C GLY A 126 46.90 40.37 13.17
N GLU A 127 47.95 40.93 12.59
CA GLU A 127 49.01 40.21 11.86
C GLU A 127 50.18 39.79 12.77
N GLY A 128 50.95 38.79 12.33
CA GLY A 128 52.22 38.37 12.95
C GLY A 128 52.91 37.31 12.09
N ALA A 129 54.14 37.58 11.64
CA ALA A 129 54.76 36.88 10.52
C ALA A 129 55.90 35.89 10.90
N ALA A 130 56.27 35.11 9.87
CA ALA A 130 57.57 34.46 9.64
C ALA A 130 57.93 33.11 10.31
N GLY A 131 58.06 32.08 9.45
CA GLY A 131 59.26 31.22 9.42
C GLY A 131 59.13 29.79 9.97
N GLY A 132 59.36 28.77 9.13
CA GLY A 132 59.80 27.45 9.63
C GLY A 132 59.40 26.19 8.86
N ARG A 133 60.17 25.85 7.82
CA ARG A 133 60.53 24.48 7.35
C ARG A 133 59.43 23.42 7.17
N ALA A 134 59.29 22.96 5.93
CA ALA A 134 58.67 21.68 5.60
C ALA A 134 59.39 20.48 6.27
N ARG A 135 58.60 19.53 6.81
CA ARG A 135 59.01 18.14 7.02
C ARG A 135 57.86 17.21 6.69
N CYS A 136 58.13 16.19 5.87
CA CYS A 136 57.18 15.16 5.50
C CYS A 136 56.66 14.41 6.74
N ARG A 137 55.36 14.09 6.78
CA ARG A 137 54.84 13.01 7.61
C ARG A 137 53.73 12.23 6.93
N ALA A 138 54.04 10.95 6.76
CA ALA A 138 53.20 9.77 6.54
C ALA A 138 51.69 9.96 6.37
N ASP A 139 51.22 9.44 5.24
CA ASP A 139 49.99 8.66 5.07
C ASP A 139 49.28 8.25 6.38
N LEU A 140 48.05 8.74 6.54
CA LEU A 140 47.10 8.29 7.55
C LEU A 140 45.77 7.96 6.87
N SER A 141 45.73 6.75 6.28
CA SER A 141 44.49 6.08 5.89
C SER A 141 43.53 5.97 7.09
N ARG A 142 42.58 6.92 7.16
CA ARG A 142 41.52 6.93 8.17
C ARG A 142 40.54 5.79 7.93
N ARG A 143 40.86 4.60 8.44
CA ARG A 143 39.90 3.51 8.64
C ARG A 143 38.80 3.99 9.58
N PHE A 144 37.62 4.26 9.03
CA PHE A 144 36.41 4.40 9.84
C PHE A 144 36.16 3.05 10.55
N PRO A 145 35.99 3.02 11.89
CA PRO A 145 35.64 1.79 12.57
C PRO A 145 34.23 1.39 12.14
N SER A 146 34.12 0.23 11.50
CA SER A 146 32.83 -0.38 11.17
C SER A 146 32.09 -0.69 12.47
N PHE A 147 31.08 0.12 12.81
CA PHE A 147 30.16 -0.16 13.90
C PHE A 147 29.27 -1.36 13.54
N ARG A 148 29.83 -2.57 13.62
CA ARG A 148 29.06 -3.81 13.75
C ARG A 148 28.39 -3.81 15.11
N ARG A 149 27.28 -3.09 15.21
CA ARG A 149 26.39 -3.16 16.38
C ARG A 149 25.88 -4.60 16.43
N ALA A 150 26.30 -5.35 17.44
CA ALA A 150 25.91 -6.74 17.59
C ALA A 150 24.39 -6.82 17.66
N VAL A 151 23.78 -7.59 16.75
CA VAL A 151 22.35 -7.91 16.82
C VAL A 151 22.15 -8.65 18.15
N PRO A 152 21.27 -8.19 19.06
CA PRO A 152 21.01 -8.89 20.30
C PRO A 152 20.49 -10.29 19.98
N ARG A 153 21.23 -11.33 20.38
CA ARG A 153 20.69 -12.68 20.42
C ARG A 153 19.67 -12.73 21.55
N THR A 154 18.40 -12.51 21.22
CA THR A 154 17.27 -12.63 22.15
C THR A 154 17.08 -14.10 22.54
N GLY A 155 17.90 -14.58 23.48
CA GLY A 155 17.76 -15.89 24.13
C GLY A 155 16.59 -15.97 25.13
N GLY A 156 15.57 -15.13 24.96
CA GLY A 156 14.30 -15.26 25.68
C GLY A 156 13.38 -16.18 24.90
N ARG A 157 12.54 -16.94 25.60
CA ARG A 157 11.36 -17.57 24.97
C ARG A 157 10.53 -16.45 24.37
N VAL A 158 10.42 -16.40 23.04
CA VAL A 158 9.42 -15.57 22.38
C VAL A 158 8.06 -16.10 22.82
N ASN A 159 7.22 -15.23 23.39
CA ASN A 159 5.83 -15.59 23.64
C ASN A 159 5.17 -15.73 22.26
N LEU A 160 5.00 -16.97 21.81
CA LEU A 160 4.25 -17.27 20.60
C LEU A 160 2.83 -16.72 20.73
N PRO A 161 2.24 -16.14 19.67
CA PRO A 161 0.87 -15.65 19.71
C PRO A 161 -0.13 -16.76 20.04
N ASP A 162 -1.06 -16.48 20.96
CA ASP A 162 -2.19 -17.36 21.27
C ASP A 162 -3.27 -17.16 20.20
N ARG A 163 -3.65 -18.25 19.53
CA ARG A 163 -4.69 -18.28 18.49
C ARG A 163 -5.88 -19.08 18.97
N THR A 164 -6.99 -18.40 19.20
CA THR A 164 -8.27 -18.99 19.59
C THR A 164 -9.31 -18.81 18.48
N ALA A 165 -9.99 -19.88 18.07
CA ALA A 165 -11.18 -19.80 17.23
C ALA A 165 -12.43 -19.77 18.12
N LEU A 166 -13.34 -18.84 17.86
CA LEU A 166 -14.62 -18.72 18.56
C LEU A 166 -15.71 -19.56 17.87
N GLU A 167 -16.75 -19.94 18.61
CA GLU A 167 -17.89 -20.70 18.07
C GLU A 167 -18.62 -19.97 16.93
N SER A 168 -18.56 -18.63 16.92
CA SER A 168 -19.12 -17.78 15.87
C SER A 168 -18.34 -17.81 14.54
N GLY A 169 -17.23 -18.55 14.46
CA GLY A 169 -16.35 -18.62 13.28
C GLY A 169 -15.26 -17.54 13.23
N ALA A 170 -15.29 -16.58 14.16
CA ALA A 170 -14.26 -15.55 14.29
C ALA A 170 -12.95 -16.14 14.85
N VAL A 171 -11.82 -15.59 14.42
CA VAL A 171 -10.48 -15.95 14.90
C VAL A 171 -9.85 -14.80 15.67
N LEU A 172 -9.37 -15.09 16.87
CA LEU A 172 -8.66 -14.17 17.75
C LEU A 172 -7.19 -14.56 17.87
N VAL A 173 -6.28 -13.62 17.61
CA VAL A 173 -4.82 -13.79 17.71
C VAL A 173 -4.25 -12.77 18.70
N SER A 174 -3.97 -13.20 19.93
CA SER A 174 -3.48 -12.33 21.00
C SER A 174 -1.99 -12.52 21.30
N ASN A 175 -1.27 -11.43 21.57
CA ASN A 175 0.09 -11.47 22.09
C ASN A 175 0.27 -10.50 23.28
N ALA A 176 0.76 -11.01 24.40
CA ALA A 176 0.95 -10.25 25.63
C ALA A 176 2.30 -9.54 25.64
N LEU A 177 2.27 -8.21 25.57
CA LEU A 177 3.42 -7.29 25.67
C LEU A 177 3.15 -6.24 26.76
N PRO A 178 3.27 -6.57 28.06
CA PRO A 178 2.87 -5.72 29.19
C PRO A 178 3.89 -4.60 29.51
N SER A 179 4.51 -4.00 28.50
CA SER A 179 5.51 -2.93 28.67
C SER A 179 4.90 -1.56 28.97
N ASN A 180 3.60 -1.39 28.69
CA ASN A 180 2.79 -0.20 28.96
C ASN A 180 1.31 -0.62 28.95
N PRO A 181 0.39 0.13 29.59
CA PRO A 181 -1.03 -0.24 29.68
C PRO A 181 -1.81 -0.08 28.36
N PHE A 182 -1.14 0.19 27.22
CA PHE A 182 -1.82 0.34 25.94
C PHE A 182 -2.05 -1.01 25.26
N VAL A 183 -3.25 -1.16 24.72
CA VAL A 183 -3.66 -2.29 23.89
C VAL A 183 -3.94 -1.75 22.49
N ALA A 184 -3.34 -2.36 21.48
CA ALA A 184 -3.62 -2.09 20.08
C ALA A 184 -4.31 -3.30 19.45
N PHE A 185 -5.23 -3.05 18.53
CA PHE A 185 -5.95 -4.10 17.81
C PHE A 185 -6.06 -3.81 16.32
N ARG A 186 -6.05 -4.88 15.52
CA ARG A 186 -6.26 -4.86 14.07
C ARG A 186 -7.15 -6.04 13.71
N GLY A 187 -8.23 -5.79 12.97
CA GLY A 187 -9.09 -6.85 12.48
C GLY A 187 -9.67 -6.58 11.11
N SER A 188 -10.40 -7.57 10.60
CA SER A 188 -11.08 -7.49 9.31
C SER A 188 -12.26 -8.44 9.22
N VAL A 189 -13.20 -8.10 8.34
CA VAL A 189 -14.24 -8.99 7.80
C VAL A 189 -14.11 -9.05 6.26
N PRO A 190 -14.59 -10.11 5.59
CA PRO A 190 -14.41 -10.32 4.15
C PRO A 190 -15.30 -9.42 3.25
N ALA A 191 -15.57 -8.18 3.66
CA ALA A 191 -16.43 -7.21 2.99
C ALA A 191 -15.65 -6.16 2.17
N GLY A 192 -14.64 -6.60 1.40
CA GLY A 192 -13.85 -5.72 0.52
C GLY A 192 -14.56 -5.32 -0.79
N VAL A 193 -13.84 -4.64 -1.69
CA VAL A 193 -14.30 -4.37 -3.07
C VAL A 193 -14.74 -5.65 -3.81
N ALA A 194 -14.12 -6.79 -3.50
CA ALA A 194 -14.50 -8.11 -4.01
C ALA A 194 -15.91 -8.58 -3.64
N ALA A 195 -16.55 -7.97 -2.64
CA ALA A 195 -17.90 -8.28 -2.20
C ALA A 195 -18.99 -7.43 -2.88
N GLU A 196 -18.64 -6.33 -3.57
CA GLU A 196 -19.62 -5.30 -3.98
C GLU A 196 -20.67 -5.72 -5.04
N GLY A 197 -20.50 -6.87 -5.68
CA GLY A 197 -21.33 -7.29 -6.81
C GLY A 197 -21.33 -6.22 -7.92
N GLU A 198 -22.52 -5.70 -8.25
CA GLU A 198 -22.74 -4.60 -9.21
C GLU A 198 -22.74 -3.20 -8.56
N ALA A 199 -22.81 -3.12 -7.23
CA ALA A 199 -22.98 -1.88 -6.47
C ALA A 199 -21.62 -1.22 -6.17
N HIS A 200 -20.82 -0.98 -7.22
CA HIS A 200 -19.43 -0.52 -7.06
C HIS A 200 -19.30 0.72 -6.16
N GLY A 201 -18.38 0.67 -5.19
CA GLY A 201 -18.16 1.67 -4.15
C GLY A 201 -19.02 1.51 -2.88
N VAL A 202 -19.93 0.53 -2.82
CA VAL A 202 -20.77 0.29 -1.63
C VAL A 202 -19.94 -0.18 -0.42
N ALA A 203 -18.81 -0.88 -0.62
CA ALA A 203 -17.99 -1.36 0.48
C ALA A 203 -17.26 -0.22 1.19
N GLU A 204 -16.65 0.69 0.43
CA GLU A 204 -16.02 1.92 0.96
C GLU A 204 -17.05 2.85 1.62
N PHE A 205 -18.23 3.01 1.00
CA PHE A 205 -19.28 3.84 1.55
C PHE A 205 -19.86 3.25 2.86
N THR A 206 -20.03 1.92 2.92
CA THR A 206 -20.44 1.21 4.15
C THR A 206 -19.38 1.38 5.24
N ALA A 207 -18.10 1.14 4.94
CA ALA A 207 -17.00 1.24 5.90
C ALA A 207 -16.93 2.62 6.59
N ARG A 208 -17.04 3.71 5.81
CA ARG A 208 -17.08 5.08 6.36
C ARG A 208 -18.29 5.36 7.25
N LEU A 209 -19.41 4.68 7.02
CA LEU A 209 -20.65 4.87 7.76
C LEU A 209 -20.75 4.04 9.05
N LEU A 210 -19.86 3.06 9.30
CA LEU A 210 -19.91 2.22 10.50
C LEU A 210 -19.77 3.02 11.82
N LEU A 211 -18.99 4.12 11.81
CA LEU A 211 -18.89 5.05 12.96
C LEU A 211 -19.94 6.18 12.94
N SER A 212 -20.79 6.24 11.92
CA SER A 212 -21.73 7.36 11.73
C SER A 212 -23.06 7.18 12.47
N GLY A 213 -23.29 6.04 13.12
CA GLY A 213 -24.40 5.89 14.07
C GLY A 213 -24.98 4.47 14.15
N THR A 214 -25.18 4.03 15.38
CA THR A 214 -25.72 2.71 15.74
C THR A 214 -27.16 2.84 16.25
N ARG A 215 -27.83 1.72 16.56
CA ARG A 215 -29.15 1.74 17.22
C ARG A 215 -29.13 2.41 18.60
N ARG A 216 -27.96 2.56 19.24
CA ARG A 216 -27.81 3.10 20.60
C ARG A 216 -27.20 4.50 20.65
N ARG A 217 -26.33 4.85 19.70
CA ARG A 217 -25.56 6.11 19.70
C ARG A 217 -25.53 6.74 18.31
N SER A 218 -25.69 8.06 18.27
CA SER A 218 -25.36 8.88 17.09
C SER A 218 -23.84 8.97 16.89
N ALA A 219 -23.40 9.38 15.70
CA ALA A 219 -21.99 9.68 15.40
C ALA A 219 -21.29 10.50 16.50
N ALA A 220 -21.90 11.61 16.92
CA ALA A 220 -21.39 12.46 18.00
C ALA A 220 -21.19 11.68 19.31
N LYS A 221 -22.20 10.91 19.76
CA LYS A 221 -22.10 10.09 20.98
C LYS A 221 -21.08 8.95 20.89
N LEU A 222 -20.74 8.48 19.69
CA LEU A 222 -19.65 7.53 19.47
C LEU A 222 -18.28 8.24 19.59
N SER A 223 -18.11 9.41 18.95
CA SER A 223 -16.90 10.23 19.06
C SER A 223 -16.64 10.66 20.50
N ASP A 224 -17.63 11.30 21.14
CA ASP A 224 -17.58 11.74 22.54
C ASP A 224 -17.18 10.60 23.49
N ARG A 225 -17.66 9.37 23.21
CA ARG A 225 -17.35 8.22 24.06
C ARG A 225 -15.96 7.63 23.81
N LEU A 226 -15.53 7.53 22.56
CA LEU A 226 -14.17 7.08 22.21
C LEU A 226 -13.13 8.07 22.75
N GLU A 227 -13.34 9.37 22.53
CA GLU A 227 -12.50 10.45 23.07
C GLU A 227 -12.49 10.44 24.61
N GLY A 228 -13.67 10.32 25.23
CA GLY A 228 -13.82 10.29 26.69
C GLY A 228 -13.19 9.07 27.39
N ILE A 229 -12.84 8.00 26.67
CA ILE A 229 -12.06 6.86 27.18
C ILE A 229 -10.64 6.80 26.61
N GLY A 230 -10.21 7.81 25.84
CA GLY A 230 -8.88 7.85 25.21
C GLY A 230 -8.63 6.75 24.18
N ALA A 231 -9.69 6.20 23.57
CA ALA A 231 -9.59 5.14 22.57
C ALA A 231 -9.70 5.69 21.15
N THR A 232 -9.03 5.02 20.21
CA THR A 232 -9.26 5.20 18.77
C THR A 232 -9.91 3.95 18.19
N LEU A 233 -10.79 4.15 17.22
CA LEU A 233 -11.39 3.09 16.40
C LEU A 233 -11.62 3.67 15.00
N GLU A 234 -11.13 2.99 13.97
CA GLU A 234 -11.16 3.45 12.59
C GLU A 234 -11.45 2.28 11.64
N PHE A 235 -12.37 2.48 10.69
CA PHE A 235 -12.73 1.52 9.64
C PHE A 235 -12.22 1.99 8.28
N HIS A 236 -11.70 1.07 7.47
CA HIS A 236 -11.13 1.33 6.15
C HIS A 236 -11.45 0.17 5.21
N ASN A 237 -11.90 0.45 3.99
CA ASN A 237 -12.09 -0.59 3.00
C ASN A 237 -10.79 -0.89 2.23
N GLY A 238 -10.67 -2.12 1.72
CA GLY A 238 -9.62 -2.57 0.82
C GLY A 238 -10.19 -3.51 -0.24
N GLU A 239 -9.36 -4.02 -1.15
CA GLU A 239 -9.85 -4.82 -2.28
C GLU A 239 -10.50 -6.14 -1.84
N GLU A 240 -10.01 -6.73 -0.75
CA GLU A 240 -10.42 -8.07 -0.26
C GLU A 240 -11.13 -8.03 1.10
N LEU A 241 -10.91 -6.96 1.88
CA LEU A 241 -11.27 -6.89 3.29
C LEU A 241 -11.78 -5.50 3.68
N LEU A 242 -12.87 -5.46 4.46
CA LEU A 242 -13.17 -4.31 5.31
C LEU A 242 -12.32 -4.47 6.58
N ASN A 243 -11.41 -3.53 6.78
CA ASN A 243 -10.46 -3.52 7.88
C ASN A 243 -10.93 -2.57 8.98
N PHE A 244 -10.62 -2.91 10.23
CA PHE A 244 -10.79 -2.03 11.37
C PHE A 244 -9.57 -2.09 12.28
N HIS A 245 -9.24 -0.99 12.94
CA HIS A 245 -8.14 -0.96 13.89
C HIS A 245 -8.34 0.14 14.93
N GLY A 246 -7.56 0.05 16.00
CA GLY A 246 -7.67 1.01 17.09
C GLY A 246 -6.68 0.77 18.21
N ARG A 247 -6.74 1.64 19.19
CA ARG A 247 -5.92 1.59 20.41
C ARG A 247 -6.78 2.02 21.59
N CYS A 248 -6.53 1.44 22.74
CA CYS A 248 -7.14 1.82 24.02
C CYS A 248 -6.17 1.51 25.16
N THR A 249 -6.60 1.70 26.39
CA THR A 249 -5.90 1.16 27.56
C THR A 249 -6.47 -0.20 27.97
N ARG A 250 -5.75 -0.91 28.84
CA ARG A 250 -6.19 -2.16 29.46
C ARG A 250 -7.56 -2.04 30.14
N GLU A 251 -7.80 -0.94 30.84
CA GLU A 251 -9.03 -0.65 31.59
C GLU A 251 -10.22 -0.40 30.64
N THR A 252 -9.95 0.26 29.51
CA THR A 252 -10.96 0.71 28.53
C THR A 252 -11.20 -0.30 27.41
N LEU A 253 -10.45 -1.41 27.38
CA LEU A 253 -10.55 -2.46 26.35
C LEU A 253 -11.96 -3.05 26.22
N ARG A 254 -12.62 -3.42 27.34
CA ARG A 254 -13.96 -4.03 27.30
C ARG A 254 -14.99 -3.11 26.66
N GLU A 255 -14.90 -1.82 26.95
CA GLU A 255 -15.80 -0.82 26.38
C GLU A 255 -15.47 -0.54 24.91
N THR A 256 -14.19 -0.40 24.56
CA THR A 256 -13.75 -0.19 23.18
C THR A 256 -14.18 -1.35 22.28
N MET A 257 -14.08 -2.59 22.74
CA MET A 257 -14.58 -3.77 22.03
C MET A 257 -16.11 -3.81 21.98
N GLY A 258 -16.80 -3.33 23.03
CA GLY A 258 -18.25 -3.13 23.00
C GLY A 258 -18.69 -2.15 21.91
N LEU A 259 -18.02 -1.01 21.78
CA LEU A 259 -18.27 -0.01 20.74
C LEU A 259 -17.96 -0.55 19.33
N LEU A 260 -16.86 -1.30 19.16
CA LEU A 260 -16.53 -2.00 17.92
C LEU A 260 -17.65 -2.97 17.50
N VAL A 261 -18.09 -3.84 18.42
CA VAL A 261 -19.17 -4.81 18.17
C VAL A 261 -20.48 -4.10 17.84
N GLU A 262 -20.79 -2.99 18.50
CA GLU A 262 -21.98 -2.17 18.22
C GLU A 262 -21.95 -1.55 16.81
N CYS A 263 -20.80 -1.01 16.39
CA CYS A 263 -20.60 -0.47 15.04
C CYS A 263 -20.68 -1.56 13.95
N LEU A 264 -20.20 -2.77 14.26
CA LEU A 264 -20.27 -3.92 13.34
C LEU A 264 -21.65 -4.58 13.26
N SER A 265 -22.40 -4.65 14.36
CA SER A 265 -23.67 -5.41 14.44
C SER A 265 -24.94 -4.60 14.24
N GLU A 266 -24.93 -3.30 14.57
CA GLU A 266 -26.15 -2.50 14.52
C GLU A 266 -25.97 -1.05 14.02
N PRO A 267 -25.25 -0.84 12.89
CA PRO A 267 -25.26 0.45 12.20
C PRO A 267 -26.68 0.78 11.69
N THR A 268 -27.06 2.05 11.76
CA THR A 268 -28.41 2.51 11.34
C THR A 268 -28.42 3.18 9.98
N PHE A 269 -27.24 3.53 9.46
CA PHE A 269 -27.04 4.34 8.25
C PHE A 269 -27.95 5.58 8.22
N PRO A 270 -27.75 6.58 9.11
CA PRO A 270 -28.62 7.75 9.20
C PRO A 270 -28.62 8.57 7.91
N PRO A 271 -29.77 9.03 7.38
CA PRO A 271 -29.82 9.75 6.09
C PRO A 271 -28.89 10.96 6.00
N ARG A 272 -28.81 11.77 7.06
CA ARG A 272 -27.90 12.95 7.13
C ARG A 272 -26.42 12.56 6.99
N GLU A 273 -26.04 11.41 7.54
CA GLU A 273 -24.67 10.92 7.49
C GLU A 273 -24.35 10.28 6.13
N ILE A 274 -25.32 9.58 5.53
CA ILE A 274 -25.22 9.12 4.14
C ILE A 274 -24.95 10.31 3.22
N ASP A 275 -25.69 11.41 3.36
CA ASP A 275 -25.52 12.60 2.51
C ASP A 275 -24.18 13.30 2.77
N ARG A 276 -23.73 13.40 4.04
CA ARG A 276 -22.39 13.91 4.39
C ARG A 276 -21.27 13.08 3.75
N VAL A 277 -21.26 11.76 4.00
CA VAL A 277 -20.22 10.85 3.51
C VAL A 277 -20.27 10.73 1.98
N ARG A 278 -21.45 10.84 1.34
CA ARG A 278 -21.55 10.97 -0.12
C ARG A 278 -20.86 12.24 -0.62
N GLY A 279 -21.01 13.36 0.08
CA GLY A 279 -20.31 14.61 -0.20
C GLY A 279 -18.79 14.45 -0.11
N GLU A 280 -18.31 13.80 0.94
CA GLU A 280 -16.89 13.50 1.16
C GLU A 280 -16.31 12.60 0.07
N LEU A 281 -16.95 11.45 -0.22
CA LEU A 281 -16.53 10.54 -1.29
C LEU A 281 -16.47 11.22 -2.66
N ARG A 282 -17.44 12.09 -2.98
CA ARG A 282 -17.43 12.87 -4.23
C ARG A 282 -16.31 13.91 -4.25
N ASN A 283 -15.98 14.52 -3.11
CA ASN A 283 -14.85 15.44 -3.02
C ASN A 283 -13.51 14.70 -3.14
N ASP A 284 -13.35 13.54 -2.51
CA ASP A 284 -12.16 12.68 -2.66
C ASP A 284 -11.96 12.27 -4.11
N LEU A 285 -13.00 11.76 -4.76
CA LEU A 285 -12.99 11.40 -6.18
C LEU A 285 -12.62 12.60 -7.08
N ARG A 286 -13.01 13.82 -6.72
CA ARG A 286 -12.62 15.05 -7.43
C ARG A 286 -11.16 15.43 -7.19
N ILE A 287 -10.64 15.25 -5.98
CA ILE A 287 -9.23 15.46 -5.66
C ILE A 287 -8.37 14.45 -6.43
N GLU A 288 -8.74 13.17 -6.43
CA GLU A 288 -8.07 12.11 -7.19
C GLU A 288 -8.20 12.28 -8.70
N ALA A 289 -9.33 12.81 -9.18
CA ALA A 289 -9.49 13.19 -10.59
C ALA A 289 -8.52 14.30 -11.01
N ASP A 290 -8.10 15.14 -10.05
CA ASP A 290 -7.13 16.22 -10.23
C ASP A 290 -5.70 15.85 -9.78
N ASP A 291 -5.42 14.65 -9.28
CA ASP A 291 -4.09 14.26 -8.83
C ASP A 291 -3.39 13.37 -9.86
N THR A 292 -2.27 13.83 -10.43
CA THR A 292 -1.56 13.15 -11.52
C THR A 292 -1.05 11.76 -11.10
N HIS A 293 -0.57 11.61 -9.86
CA HIS A 293 -0.15 10.32 -9.34
C HIS A 293 -1.34 9.35 -9.19
N ALA A 294 -2.43 9.78 -8.56
CA ALA A 294 -3.64 8.97 -8.39
C ALA A 294 -4.26 8.56 -9.74
N ARG A 295 -4.29 9.48 -10.72
CA ARG A 295 -4.72 9.18 -12.09
C ARG A 295 -3.85 8.12 -12.75
N ALA A 296 -2.53 8.23 -12.66
CA ALA A 296 -1.60 7.28 -13.27
C ALA A 296 -1.69 5.89 -12.62
N SER A 297 -1.65 5.84 -11.28
CA SER A 297 -1.72 4.60 -10.50
C SER A 297 -3.07 3.88 -10.65
N ARG A 298 -4.20 4.60 -10.67
CA ARG A 298 -5.54 4.01 -10.87
C ARG A 298 -5.72 3.43 -12.26
N GLU A 299 -5.33 4.17 -13.30
CA GLU A 299 -5.40 3.65 -14.67
C GLU A 299 -4.49 2.42 -14.78
N LEU A 300 -3.25 2.46 -14.25
CA LEU A 300 -2.34 1.31 -14.28
C LEU A 300 -2.94 0.07 -13.62
N GLY A 301 -3.57 0.20 -12.45
CA GLY A 301 -4.30 -0.90 -11.80
C GLY A 301 -5.35 -1.53 -12.72
N SER A 302 -6.12 -0.70 -13.43
CA SER A 302 -7.12 -1.14 -14.42
C SER A 302 -6.55 -1.65 -15.77
N LEU A 303 -5.24 -1.46 -16.00
CA LEU A 303 -4.50 -2.06 -17.11
C LEU A 303 -3.86 -3.40 -16.71
N VAL A 304 -3.48 -3.56 -15.44
CA VAL A 304 -2.91 -4.79 -14.88
C VAL A 304 -4.01 -5.82 -14.63
N PHE A 305 -5.12 -5.39 -14.01
CA PHE A 305 -6.31 -6.20 -13.78
C PHE A 305 -7.49 -5.63 -14.58
N PRO A 306 -8.29 -6.47 -15.29
CA PRO A 306 -9.47 -5.99 -15.99
C PRO A 306 -10.48 -5.32 -15.05
N LYS A 307 -11.26 -4.37 -15.57
CA LYS A 307 -12.25 -3.61 -14.77
C LYS A 307 -13.31 -4.48 -14.10
N ASP A 308 -13.64 -5.63 -14.69
CA ASP A 308 -14.64 -6.55 -14.13
C ASP A 308 -14.07 -7.38 -12.96
N HIS A 309 -12.75 -7.52 -12.90
CA HIS A 309 -12.03 -8.22 -11.82
C HIS A 309 -11.89 -7.29 -10.58
N PRO A 310 -12.14 -7.77 -9.34
CA PRO A 310 -12.11 -6.93 -8.14
C PRO A 310 -10.88 -6.02 -7.99
N TYR A 311 -9.68 -6.54 -8.22
CA TYR A 311 -8.42 -5.76 -8.13
C TYR A 311 -8.26 -4.66 -9.21
N GLY A 312 -9.09 -4.65 -10.26
CA GLY A 312 -9.10 -3.63 -11.32
C GLY A 312 -10.22 -2.59 -11.18
N ARG A 313 -11.08 -2.73 -10.16
CA ARG A 313 -12.18 -1.80 -9.85
C ARG A 313 -11.66 -0.59 -9.08
N ASP A 314 -12.33 0.54 -9.22
CA ASP A 314 -12.11 1.70 -8.36
C ASP A 314 -12.76 1.42 -6.99
N PRO A 315 -12.02 1.39 -5.86
CA PRO A 315 -12.59 1.11 -4.54
C PRO A 315 -13.66 2.12 -4.10
N LYS A 316 -13.71 3.29 -4.73
CA LYS A 316 -14.72 4.34 -4.49
C LYS A 316 -15.88 4.28 -5.49
N GLY A 317 -15.92 3.31 -6.40
CA GLY A 317 -16.98 3.09 -7.40
C GLY A 317 -17.10 4.14 -8.51
N GLY A 318 -16.50 5.32 -8.33
CA GLY A 318 -16.61 6.47 -9.23
C GLY A 318 -17.87 7.31 -8.99
N GLU A 319 -17.84 8.57 -9.41
CA GLU A 319 -18.82 9.57 -8.98
C GLU A 319 -20.27 9.21 -9.38
N ALA A 320 -20.45 8.62 -10.56
CA ALA A 320 -21.78 8.21 -11.04
C ALA A 320 -22.43 7.15 -10.15
N ARG A 321 -21.65 6.18 -9.63
CA ARG A 321 -22.15 5.13 -8.73
C ARG A 321 -22.40 5.66 -7.32
N VAL A 322 -21.48 6.45 -6.76
CA VAL A 322 -21.64 7.09 -5.44
C VAL A 322 -22.91 7.95 -5.35
N ARG A 323 -23.33 8.59 -6.44
CA ARG A 323 -24.62 9.31 -6.53
C ARG A 323 -25.85 8.40 -6.52
N GLN A 324 -25.73 7.16 -7.00
CA GLN A 324 -26.83 6.20 -7.14
C GLN A 324 -27.02 5.31 -5.90
N ILE A 325 -25.97 5.05 -5.11
CA ILE A 325 -26.03 4.22 -3.91
C ILE A 325 -27.08 4.76 -2.91
N ARG A 326 -28.03 3.88 -2.59
CA ARG A 326 -29.15 4.09 -1.67
C ARG A 326 -28.84 3.48 -0.30
N ARG A 327 -29.64 3.85 0.70
CA ARG A 327 -29.59 3.24 2.04
C ARG A 327 -29.87 1.73 2.02
N SER A 328 -30.75 1.27 1.11
CA SER A 328 -31.02 -0.17 0.90
C SER A 328 -29.74 -0.92 0.59
N ASP A 329 -28.93 -0.40 -0.32
CA ASP A 329 -27.76 -1.07 -0.88
C ASP A 329 -26.66 -1.21 0.20
N LEU A 330 -26.51 -0.17 1.04
CA LEU A 330 -25.64 -0.18 2.23
C LEU A 330 -26.09 -1.20 3.28
N VAL A 331 -27.40 -1.30 3.54
CA VAL A 331 -27.97 -2.26 4.50
C VAL A 331 -27.80 -3.68 4.00
N SER A 332 -28.15 -3.97 2.74
CA SER A 332 -28.00 -5.31 2.16
C SER A 332 -26.53 -5.74 2.10
N PHE A 333 -25.61 -4.85 1.70
CA PHE A 333 -24.17 -5.15 1.70
C PHE A 333 -23.64 -5.43 3.12
N HIS A 334 -24.11 -4.67 4.12
CA HIS A 334 -23.77 -4.90 5.53
C HIS A 334 -24.28 -6.26 6.01
N GLU A 335 -25.55 -6.58 5.78
CA GLU A 335 -26.20 -7.83 6.18
C GLU A 335 -25.61 -9.07 5.46
N GLU A 336 -25.11 -8.93 4.22
CA GLU A 336 -24.55 -10.04 3.43
C GLU A 336 -23.05 -10.31 3.68
N HIS A 337 -22.28 -9.34 4.18
CA HIS A 337 -20.80 -9.47 4.26
C HIS A 337 -20.15 -9.03 5.58
N VAL A 338 -20.86 -8.34 6.48
CA VAL A 338 -20.30 -7.85 7.75
C VAL A 338 -20.80 -8.70 8.92
N GLY A 339 -20.16 -9.85 9.13
CA GLY A 339 -20.45 -10.75 10.24
C GLY A 339 -19.21 -11.35 10.91
N PRO A 340 -19.39 -12.31 11.84
CA PRO A 340 -18.30 -13.00 12.52
C PRO A 340 -17.63 -14.09 11.68
N GLU A 341 -18.28 -14.57 10.60
CA GLU A 341 -17.71 -15.62 9.75
C GLU A 341 -16.47 -15.07 9.02
N ALA A 342 -15.34 -15.75 9.21
CA ALA A 342 -14.01 -15.31 8.77
C ALA A 342 -13.58 -13.93 9.29
N LEU A 343 -14.19 -13.41 10.37
CA LEU A 343 -13.66 -12.27 11.10
C LEU A 343 -12.32 -12.65 11.72
N ILE A 344 -11.29 -11.86 11.47
CA ILE A 344 -9.98 -11.98 12.12
C ILE A 344 -9.81 -10.76 13.03
N LEU A 345 -9.43 -10.98 14.28
CA LEU A 345 -9.00 -9.91 15.19
C LEU A 345 -7.65 -10.29 15.81
N SER A 346 -6.67 -9.40 15.71
CA SER A 346 -5.45 -9.46 16.50
C SER A 346 -5.41 -8.38 17.56
N ILE A 347 -4.89 -8.72 18.75
CA ILE A 347 -4.79 -7.84 19.91
C ILE A 347 -3.40 -7.98 20.55
N VAL A 348 -2.74 -6.85 20.78
CA VAL A 348 -1.38 -6.81 21.33
C VAL A 348 -1.23 -5.70 22.36
N GLY A 349 -0.60 -6.02 23.50
CA GLY A 349 -0.26 -5.05 24.55
C GLY A 349 -0.37 -5.65 25.94
N ASP A 350 -0.72 -4.82 26.93
CA ASP A 350 -1.02 -5.28 28.29
C ASP A 350 -2.37 -6.02 28.36
N VAL A 351 -2.32 -7.28 27.94
CA VAL A 351 -3.45 -8.22 27.96
C VAL A 351 -3.03 -9.55 28.57
N ASP A 352 -3.95 -10.17 29.29
CA ASP A 352 -3.85 -11.56 29.75
C ASP A 352 -5.08 -12.35 29.29
N ARG A 353 -5.03 -13.67 29.40
CA ARG A 353 -6.10 -14.56 28.91
C ARG A 353 -7.47 -14.23 29.53
N LYS A 354 -7.55 -13.96 30.84
CA LYS A 354 -8.82 -13.61 31.52
C LYS A 354 -9.34 -12.24 31.12
N LEU A 355 -8.45 -11.31 30.75
CA LEU A 355 -8.87 -10.03 30.16
C LEU A 355 -9.39 -10.25 28.74
N ILE A 356 -8.68 -11.01 27.91
CA ILE A 356 -9.10 -11.32 26.54
C ILE A 356 -10.47 -12.01 26.51
N ASP A 357 -10.66 -13.09 27.28
CA ASP A 357 -11.92 -13.85 27.28
C ASP A 357 -13.11 -12.94 27.67
N ARG A 358 -12.96 -12.11 28.72
CA ARG A 358 -14.02 -11.21 29.22
C ARG A 358 -14.20 -9.92 28.42
N SER A 359 -13.15 -9.36 27.85
CA SER A 359 -13.17 -8.02 27.23
C SER A 359 -13.23 -8.07 25.71
N VAL A 360 -12.99 -9.24 25.10
CA VAL A 360 -12.90 -9.41 23.64
C VAL A 360 -13.78 -10.55 23.16
N ALA A 361 -13.59 -11.77 23.69
CA ALA A 361 -14.35 -12.93 23.23
C ALA A 361 -15.84 -12.83 23.60
N GLU A 362 -16.17 -12.40 24.83
CA GLU A 362 -17.56 -12.20 25.29
C GLU A 362 -18.31 -11.06 24.55
N PRO A 363 -17.69 -9.94 24.15
CA PRO A 363 -18.30 -9.02 23.19
C PRO A 363 -18.42 -9.61 21.77
N LEU A 364 -17.36 -10.22 21.21
CA LEU A 364 -17.37 -10.72 19.83
C LEU A 364 -18.37 -11.86 19.60
N SER A 365 -18.63 -12.71 20.60
CA SER A 365 -19.62 -13.79 20.50
C SER A 365 -21.06 -13.30 20.34
N ARG A 366 -21.30 -11.99 20.56
CA ARG A 366 -22.61 -11.34 20.32
C ARG A 366 -22.81 -10.96 18.86
N LEU A 367 -21.75 -10.96 18.04
CA LEU A 367 -21.88 -10.90 16.59
C LEU A 367 -22.53 -12.19 16.12
N LYS A 368 -23.73 -12.08 15.53
CA LYS A 368 -24.44 -13.24 15.01
C LYS A 368 -23.92 -13.63 13.64
N ALA A 369 -23.82 -14.94 13.39
CA ALA A 369 -23.57 -15.50 12.07
C ALA A 369 -24.88 -15.54 11.26
N GLU A 370 -25.35 -14.37 10.84
CA GLU A 370 -26.44 -14.21 9.86
C GLU A 370 -25.82 -13.65 8.56
N GLY A 371 -26.11 -14.27 7.41
CA GLY A 371 -25.79 -13.74 6.07
C GLY A 371 -24.34 -13.78 5.57
N SER A 372 -23.35 -13.50 6.42
CA SER A 372 -21.95 -13.18 6.05
C SER A 372 -21.24 -14.18 5.12
N THR A 373 -21.22 -13.91 3.81
CA THR A 373 -20.49 -14.73 2.81
C THR A 373 -19.04 -14.30 2.62
N VAL A 374 -18.14 -15.27 2.44
CA VAL A 374 -16.74 -15.01 2.03
C VAL A 374 -16.67 -14.95 0.50
N PRO A 375 -16.31 -13.80 -0.12
CA PRO A 375 -16.21 -13.68 -1.58
C PRO A 375 -15.14 -14.60 -2.15
N VAL A 376 -15.44 -15.26 -3.27
CA VAL A 376 -14.45 -16.03 -4.04
C VAL A 376 -13.83 -15.11 -5.07
N ILE A 377 -12.56 -14.75 -4.85
CA ILE A 377 -11.80 -13.95 -5.82
C ILE A 377 -11.22 -14.90 -6.88
N PRO A 378 -11.60 -14.77 -8.17
CA PRO A 378 -11.05 -15.60 -9.23
C PRO A 378 -9.58 -15.23 -9.48
N PRO A 379 -8.79 -16.10 -10.13
CA PRO A 379 -7.50 -15.69 -10.69
C PRO A 379 -7.74 -14.67 -11.82
N PRO A 380 -6.89 -13.63 -11.95
CA PRO A 380 -7.01 -12.67 -13.04
C PRO A 380 -6.69 -13.34 -14.39
N PRO A 381 -7.33 -12.91 -15.49
CA PRO A 381 -7.03 -13.43 -16.82
C PRO A 381 -5.65 -12.92 -17.31
N PRO A 382 -5.11 -13.50 -18.39
CA PRO A 382 -3.82 -13.10 -18.95
C PRO A 382 -3.75 -11.60 -19.24
N HIS A 383 -2.71 -10.97 -18.70
CA HIS A 383 -2.47 -9.54 -18.85
C HIS A 383 -2.14 -9.16 -20.29
N LYS A 384 -2.57 -7.95 -20.67
CA LYS A 384 -2.31 -7.36 -21.98
C LYS A 384 -1.68 -5.99 -21.75
N ARG A 385 -0.36 -5.90 -21.94
CA ARG A 385 0.39 -4.64 -21.87
C ARG A 385 -0.29 -3.54 -22.69
N ARG A 386 -0.46 -2.37 -22.08
CA ARG A 386 -1.04 -1.18 -22.72
C ARG A 386 -0.25 0.06 -22.34
N ARG A 387 -0.22 1.05 -23.24
CA ARG A 387 0.43 2.35 -23.05
C ARG A 387 -0.64 3.43 -23.13
N VAL A 388 -0.77 4.26 -22.10
CA VAL A 388 -1.82 5.27 -21.96
C VAL A 388 -1.23 6.61 -21.52
N SER A 389 -1.71 7.70 -22.12
CA SER A 389 -1.43 9.07 -21.67
C SER A 389 -2.73 9.73 -21.21
N ILE A 390 -2.70 10.37 -20.04
CA ILE A 390 -3.82 11.09 -19.44
C ILE A 390 -3.49 12.59 -19.44
N PRO A 391 -4.03 13.37 -20.40
CA PRO A 391 -3.78 14.81 -20.46
C PRO A 391 -4.40 15.56 -19.28
N MET A 392 -3.55 16.31 -18.57
CA MET A 392 -3.88 17.21 -17.47
C MET A 392 -3.07 18.51 -17.68
N PRO A 393 -3.45 19.33 -18.69
CA PRO A 393 -2.63 20.46 -19.17
C PRO A 393 -2.42 21.58 -18.15
N HIS A 394 -3.22 21.61 -17.09
CA HIS A 394 -3.16 22.54 -15.96
C HIS A 394 -2.18 22.12 -14.85
N LYS A 395 -1.43 21.02 -15.04
CA LYS A 395 -0.47 20.50 -14.07
C LYS A 395 0.97 20.81 -14.46
N ALA A 396 1.84 20.98 -13.45
CA ALA A 396 3.25 21.31 -13.63
C ALA A 396 4.18 20.08 -13.68
N GLN A 397 3.70 18.91 -13.27
CA GLN A 397 4.43 17.64 -13.20
C GLN A 397 3.78 16.60 -14.11
N VAL A 398 4.58 15.65 -14.62
CA VAL A 398 4.08 14.38 -15.16
C VAL A 398 4.42 13.26 -14.19
N ASP A 399 3.43 12.48 -13.81
CA ASP A 399 3.62 11.24 -13.07
C ASP A 399 3.58 10.05 -14.02
N ILE A 400 4.57 9.17 -13.87
CA ILE A 400 4.77 7.93 -14.62
C ILE A 400 4.39 6.79 -13.69
N ALA A 401 3.52 5.88 -14.13
CA ALA A 401 3.22 4.62 -13.47
C ALA A 401 3.45 3.46 -14.44
N ILE A 402 4.31 2.51 -14.07
CA ILE A 402 4.68 1.33 -14.86
C ILE A 402 4.42 0.09 -14.02
N GLY A 403 3.91 -1.00 -14.60
CA GLY A 403 3.68 -2.23 -13.83
C GLY A 403 3.02 -3.38 -14.57
N ALA A 404 3.04 -4.53 -13.93
CA ALA A 404 2.59 -5.82 -14.45
C ALA A 404 2.02 -6.69 -13.32
N PRO A 405 1.29 -7.78 -13.62
CA PRO A 405 0.93 -8.77 -12.62
C PRO A 405 2.18 -9.39 -12.00
N ALA A 406 2.10 -9.65 -10.71
CA ALA A 406 3.10 -10.34 -9.93
C ALA A 406 2.44 -11.45 -9.10
N VAL A 407 3.18 -11.99 -8.14
CA VAL A 407 2.77 -13.20 -7.42
C VAL A 407 1.89 -12.90 -6.21
N SER A 408 0.95 -13.80 -5.90
CA SER A 408 0.14 -13.72 -4.68
C SER A 408 0.99 -13.92 -3.42
N ARG A 409 0.45 -13.53 -2.25
CA ARG A 409 1.22 -13.52 -0.99
C ARG A 409 1.76 -14.90 -0.56
N ARG A 410 1.10 -15.98 -0.97
CA ARG A 410 1.43 -17.38 -0.65
C ARG A 410 2.25 -18.07 -1.75
N HIS A 411 2.66 -17.35 -2.80
CA HIS A 411 3.49 -17.92 -3.86
C HIS A 411 4.94 -18.11 -3.38
N GLU A 412 5.62 -19.18 -3.82
CA GLU A 412 6.99 -19.48 -3.39
C GLU A 412 8.01 -18.38 -3.76
N ASP A 413 7.83 -17.73 -4.92
CA ASP A 413 8.64 -16.59 -5.35
C ASP A 413 8.52 -15.35 -4.44
N PHE A 414 7.46 -15.23 -3.63
CA PHE A 414 7.08 -13.96 -2.99
C PHE A 414 8.23 -13.30 -2.21
N TYR A 415 8.93 -14.04 -1.35
CA TYR A 415 9.98 -13.46 -0.50
C TYR A 415 11.21 -13.04 -1.29
N ALA A 416 11.59 -13.82 -2.31
CA ALA A 416 12.71 -13.51 -3.19
C ALA A 416 12.39 -12.34 -4.13
N LEU A 417 11.15 -12.25 -4.63
CA LEU A 417 10.68 -11.11 -5.43
C LEU A 417 10.50 -9.83 -4.59
N ASN A 418 10.07 -9.95 -3.32
CA ASN A 418 10.00 -8.81 -2.41
C ASN A 418 11.39 -8.27 -2.08
N LEU A 419 12.39 -9.14 -1.91
CA LEU A 419 13.80 -8.75 -1.78
C LEU A 419 14.32 -8.10 -3.07
N ALA A 420 14.02 -8.64 -4.25
CA ALA A 420 14.35 -8.00 -5.52
C ALA A 420 13.73 -6.59 -5.65
N ASN A 421 12.46 -6.42 -5.27
CA ASN A 421 11.79 -5.12 -5.26
C ASN A 421 12.42 -4.15 -4.25
N LEU A 422 12.88 -4.66 -3.10
CA LEU A 422 13.58 -3.88 -2.09
C LEU A 422 14.84 -3.24 -2.69
N LEU A 423 15.70 -4.06 -3.29
CA LEU A 423 16.94 -3.64 -3.96
C LEU A 423 16.70 -2.71 -5.15
N PHE A 424 15.64 -2.96 -5.93
CA PHE A 424 15.36 -2.19 -7.12
C PHE A 424 14.94 -0.76 -6.82
N GLY A 425 13.94 -0.55 -5.96
CA GLY A 425 13.29 0.77 -5.85
C GLY A 425 12.59 1.09 -4.54
N ARG A 426 12.71 0.28 -3.47
CA ARG A 426 12.05 0.59 -2.18
C ARG A 426 12.98 1.26 -1.16
N ILE A 427 14.29 1.00 -1.17
CA ILE A 427 15.24 1.63 -0.23
C ILE A 427 15.60 3.07 -0.67
N GLY A 428 14.66 4.01 -0.74
CA GLY A 428 14.92 5.47 -0.79
C GLY A 428 16.07 5.97 -1.71
N LEU A 429 17.18 6.42 -1.11
CA LEU A 429 18.42 6.91 -1.77
C LEU A 429 19.39 5.79 -2.21
N TYR A 430 19.07 4.53 -1.89
CA TYR A 430 19.95 3.36 -2.05
C TYR A 430 19.40 2.32 -3.05
N GLY A 431 18.10 2.32 -3.33
CA GLY A 431 17.52 1.50 -4.40
C GLY A 431 17.97 2.00 -5.78
N ARG A 432 18.36 1.08 -6.67
CA ARG A 432 18.94 1.40 -7.99
C ARG A 432 18.14 2.43 -8.79
N LEU A 433 16.82 2.29 -8.80
CA LEU A 433 15.89 3.20 -9.48
C LEU A 433 15.98 4.63 -8.93
N GLY A 434 15.87 4.79 -7.61
CA GLY A 434 15.88 6.09 -6.95
C GLY A 434 17.22 6.80 -7.13
N ARG A 435 18.31 6.04 -6.95
CA ARG A 435 19.68 6.50 -7.19
C ARG A 435 19.88 7.01 -8.62
N ASN A 436 19.50 6.22 -9.63
CA ASN A 436 19.67 6.60 -11.03
C ASN A 436 18.83 7.84 -11.40
N LEU A 437 17.52 7.83 -11.10
CA LEU A 437 16.59 8.86 -11.56
C LEU A 437 16.67 10.18 -10.79
N ARG A 438 16.79 10.13 -9.47
CA ARG A 438 16.81 11.33 -8.61
C ARG A 438 18.24 11.80 -8.37
N ASP A 439 19.12 10.90 -7.96
CA ASP A 439 20.39 11.29 -7.34
C ASP A 439 21.50 11.49 -8.39
N GLU A 440 21.57 10.63 -9.41
CA GLU A 440 22.57 10.71 -10.49
C GLU A 440 22.12 11.61 -11.66
N GLN A 441 20.84 11.60 -12.04
CA GLN A 441 20.34 12.36 -13.20
C GLN A 441 19.40 13.54 -12.89
N GLY A 442 18.91 13.70 -11.66
CA GLY A 442 18.04 14.82 -11.28
C GLY A 442 16.72 14.92 -12.05
N LEU A 443 16.20 13.81 -12.60
CA LEU A 443 15.01 13.81 -13.46
C LEU A 443 13.70 13.79 -12.68
N ALA A 444 13.70 13.10 -11.54
CA ALA A 444 12.52 12.77 -10.77
C ALA A 444 12.57 13.34 -9.35
N TYR A 445 11.47 13.92 -8.89
CA TYR A 445 11.32 14.37 -7.50
C TYR A 445 11.20 13.16 -6.55
N TYR A 446 10.47 12.14 -7.00
CA TYR A 446 10.42 10.82 -6.37
C TYR A 446 10.49 9.74 -7.45
N ALA A 447 11.08 8.59 -7.12
CA ALA A 447 11.02 7.37 -7.92
C ALA A 447 11.10 6.18 -6.96
N TYR A 448 10.15 5.24 -7.04
CA TYR A 448 10.12 4.04 -6.21
C TYR A 448 9.42 2.86 -6.90
N SER A 449 9.56 1.67 -6.34
CA SER A 449 8.84 0.46 -6.77
C SER A 449 8.15 -0.27 -5.61
N SER A 450 6.98 -0.85 -5.90
CA SER A 450 6.11 -1.56 -4.97
C SER A 450 5.86 -2.99 -5.45
N LEU A 451 5.71 -3.90 -4.49
CA LEU A 451 5.16 -5.24 -4.72
C LEU A 451 3.95 -5.38 -3.80
N GLU A 452 2.77 -5.43 -4.39
CA GLU A 452 1.47 -5.51 -3.72
C GLU A 452 0.90 -6.92 -3.87
N PRO A 453 1.18 -7.82 -2.91
CA PRO A 453 0.60 -9.16 -2.91
C PRO A 453 -0.84 -9.10 -2.39
N ARG A 454 -1.74 -9.85 -3.03
CA ARG A 454 -3.12 -10.11 -2.59
C ARG A 454 -3.33 -11.64 -2.52
N THR A 455 -4.54 -12.13 -2.24
CA THR A 455 -4.76 -13.59 -2.11
C THR A 455 -4.71 -14.34 -3.45
N ALA A 456 -5.35 -13.83 -4.51
CA ALA A 456 -5.44 -14.49 -5.82
C ALA A 456 -4.26 -14.15 -6.75
N ALA A 457 -3.70 -12.95 -6.66
CA ALA A 457 -2.56 -12.48 -7.46
C ALA A 457 -1.79 -11.37 -6.74
N GLY A 458 -0.70 -10.90 -7.33
CA GLY A 458 -0.04 -9.66 -6.90
C GLY A 458 0.07 -8.68 -8.06
N MET A 459 0.54 -7.47 -7.76
CA MET A 459 0.97 -6.48 -8.76
C MET A 459 2.35 -5.98 -8.38
N TRP A 460 3.25 -5.90 -9.36
CA TRP A 460 4.47 -5.13 -9.24
C TRP A 460 4.30 -3.81 -9.98
N SER A 461 4.73 -2.72 -9.37
CA SER A 461 4.59 -1.38 -9.92
C SER A 461 5.79 -0.50 -9.60
N LEU A 462 5.94 0.53 -10.40
CA LEU A 462 6.93 1.60 -10.30
C LEU A 462 6.20 2.92 -10.51
N ALA A 463 6.54 3.91 -9.69
CA ALA A 463 6.04 5.27 -9.85
C ALA A 463 7.19 6.29 -9.83
N ALA A 464 7.11 7.32 -10.68
CA ALA A 464 8.06 8.43 -10.69
C ALA A 464 7.40 9.75 -11.12
N GLY A 465 7.64 10.83 -10.37
CA GLY A 465 7.17 12.18 -10.70
C GLY A 465 8.27 13.04 -11.29
N VAL A 466 8.09 13.54 -12.52
CA VAL A 466 9.13 14.20 -13.32
C VAL A 466 8.67 15.53 -13.91
N ASN A 467 9.63 16.42 -14.22
CA ASN A 467 9.34 17.59 -15.04
C ASN A 467 8.87 17.15 -16.44
N PRO A 468 7.80 17.74 -17.02
CA PRO A 468 7.31 17.38 -18.35
C PRO A 468 8.36 17.37 -19.46
N GLN A 469 9.33 18.29 -19.42
CA GLN A 469 10.44 18.37 -20.39
C GLN A 469 11.38 17.16 -20.32
N ASN A 470 11.47 16.52 -19.14
CA ASN A 470 12.33 15.36 -18.89
C ASN A 470 11.64 14.03 -19.18
N LEU A 471 10.35 14.00 -19.52
CA LEU A 471 9.53 12.78 -19.63
C LEU A 471 10.15 11.69 -20.52
N ALA A 472 10.57 12.04 -21.74
CA ALA A 472 11.17 11.09 -22.68
C ALA A 472 12.52 10.53 -22.19
N LYS A 473 13.33 11.38 -21.53
CA LYS A 473 14.60 10.98 -20.91
C LYS A 473 14.37 10.07 -19.71
N ALA A 474 13.36 10.37 -18.88
CA ALA A 474 12.99 9.57 -17.72
C ALA A 474 12.47 8.18 -18.13
N LEU A 475 11.53 8.09 -19.09
CA LEU A 475 11.05 6.81 -19.62
C LEU A 475 12.20 5.97 -20.20
N THR A 476 13.09 6.59 -20.99
CA THR A 476 14.29 5.94 -21.52
C THR A 476 15.20 5.42 -20.40
N SER A 477 15.36 6.20 -19.32
CA SER A 477 16.18 5.82 -18.17
C SER A 477 15.58 4.67 -17.37
N ILE A 478 14.26 4.68 -17.12
CA ILE A 478 13.57 3.60 -16.41
C ILE A 478 13.66 2.31 -17.23
N ARG A 479 13.39 2.38 -18.54
CA ARG A 479 13.52 1.23 -19.45
C ARG A 479 14.92 0.62 -19.37
N LYS A 480 15.96 1.44 -19.49
CA LYS A 480 17.36 0.99 -19.35
C LYS A 480 17.65 0.38 -17.99
N GLU A 481 17.13 0.92 -16.89
CA GLU A 481 17.38 0.36 -15.56
C GLU A 481 16.69 -0.99 -15.35
N LEU A 482 15.52 -1.22 -15.97
CA LEU A 482 14.87 -2.54 -16.02
C LEU A 482 15.66 -3.53 -16.89
N GLU A 483 16.11 -3.10 -18.07
CA GLU A 483 16.94 -3.93 -18.97
C GLU A 483 18.29 -4.30 -18.31
N ARG A 484 18.89 -3.38 -17.53
CA ARG A 484 20.12 -3.60 -16.78
C ARG A 484 20.03 -4.74 -15.77
N LEU A 485 18.86 -5.07 -15.23
CA LEU A 485 18.70 -6.21 -14.30
C LEU A 485 19.13 -7.55 -14.93
N ARG A 486 19.19 -7.64 -16.27
CA ARG A 486 19.67 -8.81 -17.02
C ARG A 486 21.17 -8.76 -17.33
N SER A 487 21.71 -7.60 -17.69
CA SER A 487 23.13 -7.44 -18.09
C SER A 487 24.08 -7.15 -16.92
N ASP A 488 23.53 -6.56 -15.86
CA ASP A 488 24.20 -6.04 -14.67
C ASP A 488 23.32 -6.41 -13.45
N PRO A 489 23.20 -7.71 -13.12
CA PRO A 489 22.30 -8.19 -12.06
C PRO A 489 22.75 -7.72 -10.67
N PHE A 490 21.90 -7.91 -9.66
CA PHE A 490 22.26 -7.58 -8.27
C PHE A 490 23.51 -8.33 -7.80
N SER A 491 24.51 -7.59 -7.33
CA SER A 491 25.72 -8.13 -6.72
C SER A 491 25.41 -8.91 -5.43
N SER A 492 26.29 -9.82 -5.02
CA SER A 492 26.15 -10.54 -3.74
C SER A 492 26.16 -9.60 -2.53
N GLU A 493 26.87 -8.47 -2.63
CA GLU A 493 26.87 -7.42 -1.61
C GLU A 493 25.50 -6.75 -1.49
N GLU A 494 24.91 -6.28 -2.60
CA GLU A 494 23.55 -5.72 -2.60
C GLU A 494 22.54 -6.70 -2.00
N ILE A 495 22.58 -7.98 -2.41
CA ILE A 495 21.63 -9.00 -1.92
C ILE A 495 21.83 -9.27 -0.42
N ARG A 496 23.07 -9.37 0.06
CA ARG A 496 23.37 -9.55 1.49
C ARG A 496 22.87 -8.37 2.31
N ASP A 497 23.21 -7.16 1.90
CA ASP A 497 22.86 -5.94 2.63
C ASP A 497 21.33 -5.70 2.58
N GLY A 498 20.66 -6.09 1.49
CA GLY A 498 19.20 -6.12 1.38
C GLY A 498 18.53 -7.14 2.30
N LYS A 499 19.11 -8.34 2.47
CA LYS A 499 18.63 -9.33 3.46
C LYS A 499 18.74 -8.79 4.88
N ASP A 500 19.90 -8.25 5.24
CA ASP A 500 20.15 -7.66 6.56
C ASP A 500 19.20 -6.48 6.83
N ASN A 501 18.98 -5.62 5.82
CA ASN A 501 18.00 -4.55 5.89
C ASN A 501 16.56 -5.08 6.07
N GLN A 502 16.16 -6.10 5.32
CA GLN A 502 14.80 -6.66 5.36
C GLN A 502 14.49 -7.36 6.70
N VAL A 503 15.47 -8.04 7.31
CA VAL A 503 15.34 -8.64 8.65
C VAL A 503 15.36 -7.56 9.73
N GLY A 504 16.35 -6.66 9.70
CA GLY A 504 16.48 -5.58 10.70
C GLY A 504 15.29 -4.62 10.72
N SER A 505 14.75 -4.27 9.55
CA SER A 505 13.58 -3.37 9.44
C SER A 505 12.31 -3.99 10.03
N LEU A 506 12.14 -5.33 9.93
CA LEU A 506 11.00 -5.98 10.59
C LEU A 506 11.11 -5.85 12.12
N ILE A 507 12.29 -6.12 12.69
CA ILE A 507 12.53 -6.00 14.14
C ILE A 507 12.18 -4.58 14.63
N VAL A 508 12.65 -3.54 13.94
CA VAL A 508 12.35 -2.14 14.28
C VAL A 508 10.84 -1.83 14.14
N SER A 509 10.15 -2.38 13.13
CA SER A 509 8.70 -2.17 13.01
C SER A 509 7.91 -2.81 14.16
N LEU A 510 8.34 -3.97 14.65
CA LEU A 510 7.69 -4.72 15.73
C LEU A 510 7.88 -4.09 17.13
N GLU A 511 8.58 -2.95 17.26
CA GLU A 511 8.66 -2.19 18.52
C GLU A 511 7.30 -1.58 18.96
N ARG A 512 6.32 -1.51 18.06
CA ARG A 512 5.01 -0.88 18.30
C ARG A 512 3.89 -1.91 18.32
N ASN A 513 3.10 -1.96 19.40
CA ASN A 513 1.96 -2.88 19.57
C ASN A 513 1.01 -2.91 18.34
N ALA A 514 0.76 -1.77 17.70
CA ALA A 514 -0.11 -1.68 16.52
C ALA A 514 0.48 -2.33 15.25
N GLU A 515 1.80 -2.28 15.07
CA GLU A 515 2.50 -2.95 13.96
C GLU A 515 2.54 -4.47 14.21
N VAL A 516 2.79 -4.89 15.46
CA VAL A 516 2.69 -6.31 15.86
C VAL A 516 1.27 -6.84 15.61
N ALA A 517 0.21 -6.11 16.03
CA ALA A 517 -1.16 -6.52 15.76
C ALA A 517 -1.47 -6.61 14.26
N SER A 518 -0.91 -5.71 13.45
CA SER A 518 -1.05 -5.73 12.00
C SER A 518 -0.31 -6.90 11.34
N GLU A 519 0.87 -7.26 11.84
CA GLU A 519 1.62 -8.43 11.37
C GLU A 519 0.95 -9.75 11.77
N LEU A 520 0.42 -9.86 12.99
CA LEU A 520 -0.33 -11.03 13.46
C LEU A 520 -1.64 -11.22 12.69
N HIS A 521 -2.37 -10.13 12.41
CA HIS A 521 -3.53 -10.14 11.51
C HIS A 521 -3.13 -10.64 10.11
N ARG A 522 -2.04 -10.11 9.54
CA ARG A 522 -1.51 -10.52 8.23
C ARG A 522 -1.06 -11.99 8.20
N MET A 523 -0.46 -12.49 9.28
CA MET A 523 -0.05 -13.88 9.43
C MET A 523 -1.24 -14.85 9.42
N GLU A 524 -2.33 -14.49 10.10
CA GLU A 524 -3.56 -15.28 10.09
C GLU A 524 -4.25 -15.21 8.71
N TYR A 525 -4.45 -14.00 8.16
CA TYR A 525 -5.15 -13.80 6.89
C TYR A 525 -4.51 -14.57 5.72
N TYR A 526 -3.18 -14.57 5.64
CA TYR A 526 -2.44 -15.30 4.61
C TYR A 526 -2.03 -16.73 5.01
N GLY A 527 -2.44 -17.19 6.21
CA GLY A 527 -2.18 -18.55 6.69
C GLY A 527 -0.69 -18.88 6.84
N LEU A 528 0.14 -17.92 7.25
CA LEU A 528 1.61 -18.03 7.35
C LEU A 528 2.07 -18.87 8.55
N GLY A 529 1.18 -19.11 9.53
CA GLY A 529 1.47 -19.83 10.77
C GLY A 529 2.07 -18.94 11.88
N MET A 530 1.79 -19.27 13.14
CA MET A 530 2.15 -18.41 14.29
C MET A 530 3.67 -18.35 14.56
N GLY A 531 4.44 -19.35 14.14
CA GLY A 531 5.91 -19.34 14.20
C GLY A 531 6.61 -18.55 13.09
N PHE A 532 5.85 -17.88 12.20
CA PHE A 532 6.41 -17.18 11.04
C PHE A 532 7.46 -16.12 11.41
N LEU A 533 7.26 -15.35 12.49
CA LEU A 533 8.19 -14.29 12.90
C LEU A 533 9.54 -14.84 13.38
N GLU A 534 9.53 -15.99 14.06
CA GLU A 534 10.77 -16.68 14.48
C GLU A 534 11.55 -17.18 13.25
N GLN A 535 10.83 -17.72 12.26
CA GLN A 535 11.41 -18.28 11.03
C GLN A 535 11.79 -17.20 10.01
N TYR A 536 11.35 -15.96 10.17
CA TYR A 536 11.50 -14.92 9.13
C TYR A 536 12.96 -14.64 8.77
N ALA A 537 13.86 -14.61 9.75
CA ALA A 537 15.29 -14.43 9.50
C ALA A 537 15.86 -15.58 8.66
N ASP A 538 15.53 -16.84 9.01
CA ASP A 538 15.97 -18.02 8.26
C ASP A 538 15.37 -18.05 6.84
N ILE A 539 14.11 -17.66 6.68
CA ILE A 539 13.44 -17.53 5.38
C ILE A 539 14.19 -16.52 4.51
N VAL A 540 14.49 -15.32 5.02
CA VAL A 540 15.15 -14.25 4.24
C VAL A 540 16.61 -14.57 3.95
N HIS A 541 17.38 -15.04 4.95
CA HIS A 541 18.79 -15.41 4.74
C HIS A 541 18.93 -16.63 3.83
N GLY A 542 18.00 -17.58 3.89
CA GLY A 542 17.94 -18.77 3.04
C GLY A 542 17.57 -18.53 1.57
N ILE A 543 17.15 -17.32 1.18
CA ILE A 543 16.87 -16.99 -0.23
C ILE A 543 18.15 -17.15 -1.07
N SER A 544 18.13 -18.00 -2.10
CA SER A 544 19.21 -18.11 -3.07
C SER A 544 19.41 -16.79 -3.84
N GLU A 545 20.65 -16.31 -3.92
CA GLU A 545 20.97 -15.10 -4.69
C GLU A 545 20.61 -15.23 -6.18
N GLY A 546 20.83 -16.40 -6.78
CA GLY A 546 20.43 -16.69 -8.15
C GLY A 546 18.92 -16.47 -8.33
N ARG A 547 18.12 -17.02 -7.41
CA ARG A 547 16.65 -16.84 -7.44
C ARG A 547 16.23 -15.37 -7.31
N VAL A 548 16.94 -14.52 -6.57
CA VAL A 548 16.66 -13.06 -6.55
C VAL A 548 16.88 -12.44 -7.92
N ARG A 549 18.02 -12.76 -8.58
CA ARG A 549 18.38 -12.26 -9.91
C ARG A 549 17.40 -12.73 -10.98
N ASP A 550 17.12 -14.04 -11.00
CA ASP A 550 16.21 -14.68 -11.96
C ASP A 550 14.80 -14.09 -11.88
N LEU A 551 14.29 -13.89 -10.65
CA LEU A 551 12.95 -13.32 -10.44
C LEU A 551 12.89 -11.83 -10.77
N ALA A 552 13.95 -11.07 -10.51
CA ALA A 552 14.04 -9.67 -10.97
C ALA A 552 13.98 -9.61 -12.51
N ALA A 553 14.80 -10.41 -13.20
CA ALA A 553 14.85 -10.48 -14.66
C ALA A 553 13.58 -11.03 -15.33
N LYS A 554 12.78 -11.82 -14.59
CA LYS A 554 11.49 -12.42 -15.01
C LYS A 554 10.31 -11.49 -14.80
N TYR A 555 10.21 -10.78 -13.68
CA TYR A 555 9.03 -9.99 -13.31
C TYR A 555 9.18 -8.49 -13.53
N PHE A 556 10.39 -7.93 -13.52
CA PHE A 556 10.64 -6.49 -13.71
C PHE A 556 11.02 -6.20 -15.17
N THR A 557 10.16 -6.61 -16.12
CA THR A 557 10.43 -6.51 -17.55
C THR A 557 9.74 -5.29 -18.16
N PRO A 558 10.40 -4.52 -19.04
CA PRO A 558 9.75 -3.41 -19.72
C PRO A 558 8.73 -3.87 -20.76
N ASP A 559 8.95 -5.04 -21.36
CA ASP A 559 8.17 -5.54 -22.49
C ASP A 559 6.85 -6.20 -22.08
N ASP A 560 6.71 -6.65 -20.82
CA ASP A 560 5.44 -7.17 -20.29
C ASP A 560 4.70 -6.13 -19.42
N SER A 561 5.30 -4.96 -19.18
CA SER A 561 4.69 -3.90 -18.36
C SER A 561 3.69 -3.05 -19.14
N SER A 562 2.58 -2.70 -18.48
CA SER A 562 1.75 -1.56 -18.87
C SER A 562 2.40 -0.25 -18.41
N VAL A 563 2.16 0.83 -19.15
CA VAL A 563 2.71 2.17 -18.88
C VAL A 563 1.61 3.21 -18.94
N VAL A 564 1.50 4.02 -17.89
CA VAL A 564 0.64 5.19 -17.82
C VAL A 564 1.47 6.42 -17.53
N VAL A 565 1.17 7.52 -18.24
CA VAL A 565 1.68 8.85 -17.89
C VAL A 565 0.51 9.82 -17.71
N ALA A 566 0.54 10.64 -16.66
CA ALA A 566 -0.50 11.62 -16.37
C ALA A 566 0.12 12.98 -16.03
N GLY A 567 -0.37 14.05 -16.67
CA GLY A 567 0.22 15.40 -16.55
C GLY A 567 0.01 16.23 -17.82
N PRO A 568 0.76 17.32 -18.05
CA PRO A 568 0.63 18.15 -19.25
C PRO A 568 1.25 17.46 -20.49
N VAL A 569 0.63 16.36 -20.91
CA VAL A 569 1.02 15.49 -22.03
C VAL A 569 -0.08 15.42 -23.09
N GLY A 570 0.29 15.05 -24.32
CA GLY A 570 -0.68 14.75 -25.38
C GLY A 570 -1.42 13.43 -25.16
N ARG A 571 -2.46 13.16 -25.97
CA ARG A 571 -3.23 11.89 -25.95
C ARG A 571 -2.50 10.71 -26.62
N ALA A 572 -1.42 10.96 -27.34
CA ALA A 572 -0.62 9.91 -27.96
C ALA A 572 -0.02 8.99 -26.86
N PRO A 573 -0.01 7.65 -27.03
CA PRO A 573 0.65 6.76 -26.08
C PRO A 573 2.10 7.16 -25.84
N PRO A 574 2.63 7.00 -24.60
CA PRO A 574 4.02 7.32 -24.32
C PRO A 574 4.98 6.46 -25.16
N ALA A 575 6.10 7.06 -25.57
CA ALA A 575 7.20 6.33 -26.17
C ALA A 575 7.87 5.46 -25.08
N TRP A 576 7.78 4.14 -25.24
CA TRP A 576 8.26 3.11 -24.32
C TRP A 576 8.67 1.86 -25.10
#